data_AF-A0A516IRD1-F1
#
_entry.id   AF-A0A516IRD1-F1
#
_cell.length_a   1.000
_cell.length_b   1.000
_cell.length_c   1.000
_cell.angle_alpha   90.00
_cell.angle_beta   90.00
_cell.angle_gamma   90.00
#
_symmetry.space_group_name_H-M   'P 1'
#
loop_
_entity.id
_entity.type
_entity.pdbx_description
1 polymer ?
#
loop_
_entity_poly.entity_id
_entity_poly.type
_entity_poly.pdbx_seq_one_letter_code
_entity_poly.pdbx_strand_id
1 'polypeptide(L)'
;MLDRHWRLLILLAWLAYAIVVISARSGLIHNFALGDTDDNLRMAQVRALLGGQGWFDLVQHRFDPVHGGANIHWSRLVDLPIAAIILAMTPLVGGADAERIAAATSPLLPLLPLMFALALTTQRLVHPRAWPLPLIGLLCAYSTIGMFAPLRLDHHGWQLALLAVAVSGIADPRRARGGATLGIASGMSLAIGLEMLIYLALLGGATVLLWVADRNERRRLAAYAAAMVATTGLGYLLFASEANRLAVCDALSPVWLGDAAVGGTIMLALAALRLDSWKARLGAAALGGAILAGFHALAWPHCLERLEGVSAEATELWLDRVREARPFYRHAWRTGVVVLALPVAGLFGWVLLIWRARREGDRQRLARTLAVALPACTAFALLFWQIRAGPAAQLMALPATAALVVFIAAPWMKAPQLWKHALGVLLILTGLGAAVPLGLGLVPKEKTDAMAAKVSAANRRCPSLAALAPIARQPKGVVFSFIDLGPRLIVTTHHDAIGGPYHRNDRAIADVMKAFRGDEAQARRIITGYGSDYLLVCPNMSTATIFMSEAPNGFYGQLMKDKIPAWLEPVQLPADSPFRMWRVVR
;
A
#
# COMPACT_ATOMS: atom_id res chain seq x y z
N MET A 1 11.56 -35.00 4.20
CA MET A 1 11.36 -34.29 2.92
C MET A 1 11.16 -32.78 3.11
N LEU A 2 10.25 -32.33 3.99
CA LEU A 2 9.95 -30.90 4.22
C LEU A 2 11.16 -30.03 4.58
N ASP A 3 12.11 -30.52 5.39
CA ASP A 3 13.27 -29.72 5.83
C ASP A 3 14.34 -29.54 4.74
N ARG A 4 14.51 -30.51 3.82
CA ARG A 4 15.55 -30.45 2.78
C ARG A 4 15.12 -29.62 1.55
N HIS A 5 13.81 -29.53 1.28
CA HIS A 5 13.28 -28.93 0.06
C HIS A 5 12.34 -27.74 0.28
N TRP A 6 12.30 -27.15 1.49
CA TRP A 6 11.37 -26.06 1.82
C TRP A 6 11.41 -24.88 0.83
N ARG A 7 12.58 -24.55 0.29
CA ARG A 7 12.72 -23.46 -0.71
C ARG A 7 11.99 -23.77 -2.01
N LEU A 8 12.17 -24.99 -2.52
CA LEU A 8 11.47 -25.47 -3.70
C LEU A 8 9.96 -25.54 -3.44
N LEU A 9 9.55 -26.02 -2.26
CA LEU A 9 8.14 -26.08 -1.90
C LEU A 9 7.50 -24.69 -1.79
N ILE A 10 8.22 -23.66 -1.35
CA ILE A 10 7.74 -22.27 -1.39
C ILE A 10 7.55 -21.81 -2.83
N LEU A 11 8.52 -22.08 -3.71
CA LEU A 11 8.41 -21.74 -5.13
C LEU A 11 7.20 -22.42 -5.78
N LEU A 12 7.00 -23.72 -5.51
CA LEU A 12 5.85 -24.47 -6.00
C LEU A 12 4.53 -23.96 -5.42
N ALA A 13 4.49 -23.60 -4.14
CA ALA A 13 3.31 -23.01 -3.51
C ALA A 13 2.97 -21.63 -4.10
N TRP A 14 3.99 -20.80 -4.34
CA TRP A 14 3.83 -19.52 -5.04
C TRP A 14 3.30 -19.70 -6.45
N LEU A 15 3.88 -20.63 -7.22
CA LEU A 15 3.44 -20.93 -8.59
C LEU A 15 2.00 -21.47 -8.62
N ALA A 16 1.67 -22.39 -7.72
CA ALA A 16 0.32 -22.93 -7.59
C ALA A 16 -0.68 -21.81 -7.22
N TYR A 17 -0.33 -20.94 -6.26
CA TYR A 17 -1.16 -19.80 -5.92
C TYR A 17 -1.36 -18.84 -7.10
N ALA A 18 -0.28 -18.52 -7.83
CA ALA A 18 -0.31 -17.66 -9.01
C ALA A 18 -1.26 -18.23 -10.08
N ILE A 19 -1.14 -19.52 -10.40
CA ILE A 19 -2.02 -20.20 -11.36
C ILE A 19 -3.48 -20.13 -10.91
N VAL A 20 -3.76 -20.46 -9.65
CA VAL A 20 -5.12 -20.46 -9.10
C VAL A 20 -5.72 -19.06 -9.15
N VAL A 21 -5.00 -18.03 -8.69
CA VAL A 21 -5.55 -16.67 -8.58
C VAL A 21 -5.71 -16.00 -9.95
N ILE A 22 -4.80 -16.25 -10.90
CA ILE A 22 -4.95 -15.79 -12.28
C ILE A 22 -6.16 -16.46 -12.92
N SER A 23 -6.31 -17.79 -12.76
CA SER A 23 -7.45 -18.53 -13.31
C SER A 23 -8.77 -18.02 -12.74
N ALA A 24 -8.84 -17.83 -11.42
CA ALA A 24 -10.02 -17.33 -10.72
C ALA A 24 -10.39 -15.89 -11.10
N ARG A 25 -9.42 -15.09 -11.60
CA ARG A 25 -9.63 -13.70 -12.03
C ARG A 25 -9.56 -13.49 -13.53
N SER A 26 -9.55 -14.57 -14.32
CA SER A 26 -9.42 -14.53 -15.79
C SER A 26 -10.41 -13.55 -16.44
N GLY A 27 -11.68 -13.54 -16.01
CA GLY A 27 -12.69 -12.60 -16.52
C GLY A 27 -12.37 -11.13 -16.20
N LEU A 28 -11.85 -10.82 -15.01
CA LEU A 28 -11.44 -9.46 -14.65
C LEU A 28 -10.21 -9.03 -15.44
N ILE A 29 -9.26 -9.94 -15.64
CA ILE A 29 -8.03 -9.72 -16.41
C ILE A 29 -8.37 -9.45 -17.86
N HIS A 30 -9.23 -10.28 -18.47
CA HIS A 30 -9.70 -10.10 -19.83
C HIS A 30 -10.37 -8.74 -20.04
N ASN A 31 -11.21 -8.32 -19.08
CA ASN A 31 -11.88 -7.02 -19.10
C ASN A 31 -10.99 -5.85 -18.62
N PHE A 32 -9.69 -6.09 -18.36
CA PHE A 32 -8.73 -5.10 -17.89
C PHE A 32 -9.26 -4.25 -16.74
N ALA A 33 -9.90 -4.92 -15.77
CA ALA A 33 -10.64 -4.31 -14.68
C ALA A 33 -9.72 -3.84 -13.53
N LEU A 34 -8.85 -2.87 -13.83
CA LEU A 34 -8.03 -2.17 -12.85
C LEU A 34 -8.96 -1.41 -11.90
N GLY A 35 -9.20 -2.00 -10.72
CA GLY A 35 -10.27 -1.58 -9.81
C GLY A 35 -9.91 -0.45 -8.86
N ASP A 36 -8.62 -0.14 -8.74
CA ASP A 36 -8.09 0.96 -7.93
C ASP A 36 -7.64 2.12 -8.83
N THR A 37 -7.72 3.35 -8.33
CA THR A 37 -7.20 4.52 -9.06
C THR A 37 -5.70 4.40 -9.29
N ASP A 38 -5.00 3.83 -8.32
CA ASP A 38 -3.54 3.77 -8.33
C ASP A 38 -3.04 2.75 -9.36
N ASP A 39 -3.77 1.63 -9.50
CA ASP A 39 -3.50 0.62 -10.52
C ASP A 39 -3.62 1.20 -11.95
N ASN A 40 -4.62 2.07 -12.16
CA ASN A 40 -4.81 2.75 -13.44
C ASN A 40 -3.68 3.74 -13.69
N LEU A 41 -3.40 4.63 -12.74
CA LEU A 41 -2.32 5.61 -12.92
C LEU A 41 -0.97 4.92 -13.13
N ARG A 42 -0.69 3.80 -12.45
CA ARG A 42 0.54 3.04 -12.65
C ARG A 42 0.66 2.53 -14.08
N MET A 43 -0.41 1.98 -14.64
CA MET A 43 -0.43 1.57 -16.04
C MET A 43 -0.24 2.77 -16.99
N ALA A 44 -0.86 3.92 -16.72
CA ALA A 44 -0.65 5.14 -17.51
C ALA A 44 0.82 5.61 -17.47
N GLN A 45 1.44 5.58 -16.30
CA GLN A 45 2.83 5.96 -16.09
C GLN A 45 3.80 5.01 -16.82
N VAL A 46 3.53 3.70 -16.80
CA VAL A 46 4.31 2.70 -17.55
C VAL A 46 4.16 2.89 -19.06
N ARG A 47 2.92 3.09 -19.56
CA ARG A 47 2.69 3.39 -20.97
C ARG A 47 3.40 4.64 -21.43
N ALA A 48 3.42 5.69 -20.60
CA ALA A 48 4.12 6.92 -20.92
C ALA A 48 5.63 6.69 -21.05
N LEU A 49 6.24 5.93 -20.13
CA LEU A 49 7.65 5.53 -20.22
C LEU A 49 7.96 4.74 -21.51
N LEU A 50 7.14 3.73 -21.81
CA LEU A 50 7.28 2.93 -23.02
C LEU A 50 7.02 3.75 -24.30
N GLY A 51 6.23 4.83 -24.17
CA GLY A 51 5.95 5.81 -25.22
C GLY A 51 7.02 6.90 -25.37
N GLY A 52 8.13 6.84 -24.62
CA GLY A 52 9.27 7.76 -24.75
C GLY A 52 9.31 8.90 -23.73
N GLN A 53 8.42 8.94 -22.72
CA GLN A 53 8.55 9.88 -21.61
C GLN A 53 9.88 9.65 -20.88
N GLY A 54 10.52 10.76 -20.47
CA GLY A 54 11.82 10.73 -19.80
C GLY A 54 11.84 9.84 -18.56
N TRP A 55 13.00 9.24 -18.28
CA TRP A 55 13.16 8.31 -17.15
C TRP A 55 12.80 8.95 -15.80
N PHE A 56 13.28 10.17 -15.57
CA PHE A 56 13.02 10.92 -14.34
C PHE A 56 11.70 11.69 -14.38
N ASP A 57 11.10 11.90 -15.56
CA ASP A 57 9.82 12.61 -15.70
C ASP A 57 8.66 11.72 -15.21
N LEU A 58 8.10 12.11 -14.07
CA LEU A 58 6.90 11.52 -13.45
C LEU A 58 5.70 12.46 -13.45
N VAL A 59 5.72 13.49 -14.31
CA VAL A 59 4.52 14.28 -14.60
C VAL A 59 3.56 13.44 -15.44
N GLN A 60 2.31 13.33 -15.00
CA GLN A 60 1.23 12.81 -15.79
C GLN A 60 0.67 13.96 -16.65
N HIS A 61 1.20 14.10 -17.87
CA HIS A 61 0.84 15.17 -18.80
C HIS A 61 -0.63 15.13 -19.25
N ARG A 62 -1.31 13.99 -19.09
CA ARG A 62 -2.73 13.84 -19.41
C ARG A 62 -3.66 14.23 -18.26
N PHE A 63 -3.10 14.69 -17.14
CA PHE A 63 -3.83 15.33 -16.06
C PHE A 63 -3.55 16.82 -16.04
N ASP A 64 -4.60 17.64 -16.08
CA ASP A 64 -4.48 19.11 -16.11
C ASP A 64 -3.45 19.61 -17.16
N PRO A 65 -3.60 19.23 -18.45
CA PRO A 65 -2.63 19.60 -19.49
C PRO A 65 -2.47 21.11 -19.65
N VAL A 66 -3.52 21.91 -19.36
CA VAL A 66 -3.48 23.38 -19.42
C VAL A 66 -2.45 23.97 -18.45
N HIS A 67 -2.19 23.29 -17.33
CA HIS A 67 -1.27 23.77 -16.29
C HIS A 67 0.02 22.94 -16.20
N GLY A 68 0.34 22.20 -17.27
CA GLY A 68 1.62 21.52 -17.43
C GLY A 68 1.65 20.09 -16.88
N GLY A 69 0.50 19.47 -16.60
CA GLY A 69 0.45 18.11 -16.10
C GLY A 69 0.25 18.03 -14.59
N ALA A 70 0.16 16.81 -14.07
CA ALA A 70 0.10 16.57 -12.62
C ALA A 70 1.24 15.68 -12.15
N ASN A 71 2.02 16.15 -11.17
CA ASN A 71 3.19 15.42 -10.70
C ASN A 71 2.80 14.24 -9.79
N ILE A 72 3.42 13.07 -10.00
CA ILE A 72 3.21 11.88 -9.17
C ILE A 72 4.49 11.56 -8.38
N HIS A 73 4.34 11.34 -7.06
CA HIS A 73 5.44 11.15 -6.12
C HIS A 73 6.13 9.77 -6.18
N TRP A 74 5.60 8.88 -7.01
CA TRP A 74 6.03 7.48 -7.09
C TRP A 74 7.45 7.31 -7.63
N SER A 75 7.87 6.06 -7.75
CA SER A 75 9.17 5.67 -8.29
C SER A 75 9.02 4.73 -9.48
N ARG A 76 9.94 4.85 -10.45
CA ARG A 76 10.07 3.93 -11.60
C ARG A 76 10.49 2.51 -11.19
N LEU A 77 10.96 2.30 -9.96
CA LEU A 77 11.35 0.98 -9.49
C LEU A 77 10.22 -0.06 -9.61
N VAL A 78 8.98 0.36 -9.35
CA VAL A 78 7.79 -0.51 -9.47
C VAL A 78 7.29 -0.62 -10.92
N ASP A 79 7.65 0.32 -11.78
CA ASP A 79 7.30 0.29 -13.21
C ASP A 79 8.09 -0.79 -13.96
N LEU A 80 9.35 -1.01 -13.57
CA LEU A 80 10.29 -1.93 -14.21
C LEU A 80 9.71 -3.32 -14.49
N PRO A 81 9.16 -4.08 -13.51
CA PRO A 81 8.59 -5.39 -13.80
C PRO A 81 7.41 -5.33 -14.76
N ILE A 82 6.58 -4.29 -14.70
CA ILE A 82 5.41 -4.13 -15.57
C ILE A 82 5.89 -3.87 -17.01
N ALA A 83 6.78 -2.90 -17.18
CA ALA A 83 7.37 -2.53 -18.48
C ALA A 83 8.11 -3.71 -19.11
N ALA A 84 8.91 -4.45 -18.34
CA ALA A 84 9.65 -5.60 -18.82
C ALA A 84 8.72 -6.72 -19.34
N ILE A 85 7.63 -7.01 -18.63
CA ILE A 85 6.64 -8.01 -19.08
C ILE A 85 5.93 -7.53 -20.34
N ILE A 86 5.51 -6.25 -20.40
CA ILE A 86 4.86 -5.70 -21.60
C ILE A 86 5.80 -5.82 -22.81
N LEU A 87 7.04 -5.37 -22.69
CA LEU A 87 8.02 -5.41 -23.78
C LEU A 87 8.31 -6.84 -24.24
N ALA A 88 8.47 -7.78 -23.31
CA ALA A 88 8.75 -9.18 -23.64
C ALA A 88 7.55 -9.88 -24.31
N MET A 89 6.31 -9.57 -23.90
CA MET A 89 5.11 -10.25 -24.37
C MET A 89 4.50 -9.59 -25.61
N THR A 90 4.74 -8.31 -25.86
CA THR A 90 4.17 -7.58 -27.01
C THR A 90 4.44 -8.27 -28.36
N PRO A 91 5.66 -8.78 -28.66
CA PRO A 91 5.92 -9.48 -29.92
C PRO A 91 5.14 -10.80 -30.08
N LEU A 92 4.68 -11.39 -28.98
CA LEU A 92 4.05 -12.72 -28.97
C LEU A 92 2.52 -12.66 -29.00
N VAL A 93 1.94 -11.69 -28.29
CA VAL A 93 0.48 -11.61 -28.09
C VAL A 93 -0.12 -10.24 -28.44
N GLY A 94 0.70 -9.28 -28.86
CA GLY A 94 0.28 -7.89 -29.11
C GLY A 94 0.18 -7.06 -27.83
N GLY A 95 0.08 -5.73 -27.99
CA GLY A 95 0.20 -4.79 -26.86
C GLY A 95 -0.90 -4.93 -25.80
N ALA A 96 -2.16 -5.07 -26.22
CA ALA A 96 -3.28 -5.15 -25.26
C ALA A 96 -3.23 -6.42 -24.38
N ASP A 97 -2.90 -7.58 -24.97
CA ASP A 97 -2.76 -8.81 -24.20
C ASP A 97 -1.46 -8.83 -23.38
N ALA A 98 -0.37 -8.21 -23.87
CA ALA A 98 0.85 -8.03 -23.10
C ALA A 98 0.61 -7.22 -21.82
N GLU A 99 -0.19 -6.15 -21.89
CA GLU A 99 -0.59 -5.38 -20.71
C GLU A 99 -1.48 -6.17 -19.75
N ARG A 100 -2.42 -6.98 -20.26
CA ARG A 100 -3.23 -7.88 -19.44
C ARG A 100 -2.37 -8.90 -18.70
N ILE A 101 -1.37 -9.48 -19.38
CA ILE A 101 -0.40 -10.40 -18.78
C ILE A 101 0.42 -9.69 -17.72
N ALA A 102 0.94 -8.49 -17.99
CA ALA A 102 1.70 -7.71 -17.03
C ALA A 102 0.86 -7.36 -15.79
N ALA A 103 -0.39 -6.92 -16.00
CA ALA A 103 -1.34 -6.63 -14.93
C ALA A 103 -1.73 -7.86 -14.12
N ALA A 104 -1.72 -9.06 -14.72
CA ALA A 104 -1.99 -10.30 -14.03
C ALA A 104 -0.80 -10.83 -13.21
N THR A 105 0.43 -10.66 -13.71
CA THR A 105 1.61 -11.36 -13.20
C THR A 105 2.55 -10.50 -12.37
N SER A 106 2.73 -9.22 -12.71
CA SER A 106 3.61 -8.30 -11.98
C SER A 106 3.29 -8.20 -10.48
N PRO A 107 2.01 -8.10 -10.04
CA PRO A 107 1.65 -8.03 -8.61
C PRO A 107 2.04 -9.28 -7.80
N LEU A 108 2.22 -10.42 -8.48
CA LEU A 108 2.58 -11.69 -7.85
C LEU A 108 4.09 -11.85 -7.64
N LEU A 109 4.92 -11.06 -8.32
CA LEU A 109 6.37 -11.10 -8.16
C LEU A 109 6.84 -10.78 -6.73
N PRO A 110 6.37 -9.71 -6.06
CA PRO A 110 6.78 -9.41 -4.68
C PRO A 110 6.22 -10.41 -3.65
N LEU A 111 5.22 -11.23 -4.01
CA LEU A 111 4.70 -12.27 -3.12
C LEU A 111 5.77 -13.34 -2.80
N LEU A 112 6.63 -13.66 -3.76
CA LEU A 112 7.67 -14.68 -3.57
C LEU A 112 8.68 -14.31 -2.46
N PRO A 113 9.36 -13.14 -2.50
CA PRO A 113 10.25 -12.73 -1.41
C PRO A 113 9.50 -12.57 -0.08
N LEU A 114 8.23 -12.16 -0.09
CA LEU A 114 7.40 -12.14 1.12
C LEU A 114 7.23 -13.53 1.73
N MET A 115 6.87 -14.54 0.94
CA MET A 115 6.68 -15.91 1.41
C MET A 115 7.98 -16.48 1.98
N PHE A 116 9.12 -16.24 1.32
CA PHE A 116 10.44 -16.60 1.85
C PHE A 116 10.75 -15.89 3.17
N ALA A 117 10.47 -14.60 3.28
CA ALA A 117 10.74 -13.82 4.47
C ALA A 117 9.89 -14.25 5.67
N LEU A 118 8.60 -14.54 5.45
CA LEU A 118 7.70 -15.11 6.46
C LEU A 118 8.18 -16.48 6.94
N ALA A 119 8.51 -17.38 6.00
CA ALA A 119 9.06 -18.68 6.31
C ALA A 119 10.33 -18.58 7.17
N LEU A 120 11.28 -17.74 6.75
CA LEU A 120 12.53 -17.52 7.48
C LEU A 120 12.30 -16.94 8.88
N THR A 121 11.42 -15.96 9.02
CA THR A 121 11.08 -15.35 10.32
C THR A 121 10.52 -16.41 11.27
N THR A 122 9.57 -17.22 10.79
CA THR A 122 8.95 -18.30 11.58
C THR A 122 9.97 -19.39 11.93
N GLN A 123 10.86 -19.77 11.00
CA GLN A 123 11.93 -20.74 11.30
C GLN A 123 12.88 -20.24 12.40
N ARG A 124 13.20 -18.94 12.39
CA ARG A 124 14.17 -18.32 13.30
C ARG A 124 13.60 -18.05 14.69
N LEU A 125 12.30 -17.72 14.79
CA LEU A 125 11.68 -17.30 16.06
C LEU A 125 10.79 -18.38 16.68
N VAL A 126 10.18 -19.24 15.87
CA VAL A 126 9.21 -20.25 16.33
C VAL A 126 9.83 -21.64 16.30
N HIS A 127 10.00 -22.22 15.11
CA HIS A 127 10.51 -23.58 14.95
C HIS A 127 10.95 -23.84 13.49
N PRO A 128 12.07 -24.55 13.23
CA PRO A 128 12.58 -24.79 11.87
C PRO A 128 11.58 -25.45 10.90
N ARG A 129 10.65 -26.25 11.42
CA ARG A 129 9.63 -26.96 10.62
C ARG A 129 8.32 -26.20 10.46
N ALA A 130 8.15 -25.05 11.10
CA ALA A 130 6.89 -24.31 11.14
C ALA A 130 6.69 -23.37 9.93
N TRP A 131 7.62 -23.36 8.98
CA TRP A 131 7.59 -22.49 7.80
C TRP A 131 6.31 -22.56 6.93
N PRO A 132 5.56 -23.68 6.84
CA PRO A 132 4.32 -23.69 6.05
C PRO A 132 3.19 -22.89 6.69
N LEU A 133 3.15 -22.80 8.03
CA LEU A 133 2.06 -22.18 8.78
C LEU A 133 1.77 -20.73 8.40
N PRO A 134 2.77 -19.81 8.34
CA PRO A 134 2.50 -18.43 7.92
C PRO A 134 2.04 -18.34 6.46
N LEU A 135 2.39 -19.30 5.59
CA LEU A 135 1.96 -19.30 4.18
C LEU A 135 0.50 -19.73 4.05
N ILE A 136 0.08 -20.72 4.84
CA ILE A 136 -1.32 -21.11 4.93
C ILE A 136 -2.13 -19.97 5.55
N GLY A 137 -1.63 -19.34 6.62
CA GLY A 137 -2.27 -18.19 7.25
C GLY A 137 -2.38 -16.98 6.33
N LEU A 138 -1.41 -16.77 5.44
CA LEU A 138 -1.42 -15.69 4.45
C LEU A 138 -2.65 -15.77 3.53
N LEU A 139 -3.14 -16.97 3.21
CA LEU A 139 -4.35 -17.16 2.40
C LEU A 139 -5.62 -16.58 3.08
N CYS A 140 -5.60 -16.48 4.41
CA CYS A 140 -6.70 -15.91 5.20
C CYS A 140 -6.41 -14.46 5.64
N ALA A 141 -5.21 -13.93 5.40
CA ALA A 141 -4.83 -12.56 5.66
C ALA A 141 -5.34 -11.64 4.55
N TYR A 142 -6.67 -11.50 4.42
CA TYR A 142 -7.34 -10.86 3.27
C TYR A 142 -6.80 -9.46 2.91
N SER A 143 -6.47 -8.63 3.89
CA SER A 143 -5.92 -7.29 3.63
C SER A 143 -4.50 -7.37 3.10
N THR A 144 -3.70 -8.33 3.57
CA THR A 144 -2.34 -8.54 3.08
C THR A 144 -2.35 -9.15 1.67
N ILE A 145 -2.98 -10.31 1.52
CA ILE A 145 -2.95 -11.06 0.25
C ILE A 145 -3.67 -10.31 -0.87
N GLY A 146 -4.65 -9.47 -0.54
CA GLY A 146 -5.32 -8.59 -1.48
C GLY A 146 -4.37 -7.65 -2.24
N MET A 147 -3.25 -7.24 -1.61
CA MET A 147 -2.26 -6.35 -2.21
C MET A 147 -1.34 -7.02 -3.25
N PHE A 148 -1.42 -8.34 -3.39
CA PHE A 148 -0.66 -9.12 -4.37
C PHE A 148 -1.55 -9.67 -5.49
N ALA A 149 -2.84 -9.35 -5.44
CA ALA A 149 -3.79 -9.96 -6.35
C ALA A 149 -3.62 -9.43 -7.79
N PRO A 150 -3.90 -10.24 -8.82
CA PRO A 150 -3.94 -9.78 -10.21
C PRO A 150 -4.74 -8.48 -10.34
N LEU A 151 -4.25 -7.57 -11.17
CA LEU A 151 -4.73 -6.20 -11.41
C LEU A 151 -4.38 -5.15 -10.35
N ARG A 152 -3.73 -5.54 -9.23
CA ARG A 152 -3.20 -4.61 -8.21
C ARG A 152 -1.76 -4.20 -8.53
N LEU A 153 -1.61 -3.30 -9.49
CA LEU A 153 -0.32 -2.84 -10.03
C LEU A 153 0.43 -1.88 -9.11
N ASP A 154 -0.23 -1.35 -8.10
CA ASP A 154 0.35 -0.36 -7.22
C ASP A 154 1.49 -0.88 -6.29
N HIS A 155 2.21 0.03 -5.63
CA HIS A 155 3.46 -0.28 -4.91
C HIS A 155 3.32 -0.98 -3.56
N HIS A 156 2.11 -1.04 -2.99
CA HIS A 156 1.87 -1.63 -1.66
C HIS A 156 2.40 -3.07 -1.53
N GLY A 157 2.23 -3.91 -2.55
CA GLY A 157 2.72 -5.30 -2.53
C GLY A 157 4.24 -5.38 -2.41
N TRP A 158 4.98 -4.51 -3.12
CA TRP A 158 6.44 -4.43 -3.03
C TRP A 158 6.90 -3.95 -1.65
N GLN A 159 6.26 -2.92 -1.11
CA GLN A 159 6.59 -2.40 0.22
C GLN A 159 6.31 -3.42 1.33
N LEU A 160 5.21 -4.16 1.26
CA LEU A 160 4.91 -5.24 2.21
C LEU A 160 5.93 -6.38 2.11
N ALA A 161 6.36 -6.72 0.90
CA ALA A 161 7.42 -7.72 0.71
C ALA A 161 8.74 -7.26 1.32
N LEU A 162 9.14 -6.00 1.08
CA LEU A 162 10.35 -5.43 1.67
C LEU A 162 10.25 -5.30 3.19
N LEU A 163 9.08 -4.95 3.75
CA LEU A 163 8.83 -4.99 5.19
C LEU A 163 9.00 -6.41 5.75
N ALA A 164 8.47 -7.43 5.07
CA ALA A 164 8.68 -8.82 5.47
C ALA A 164 10.17 -9.19 5.43
N VAL A 165 10.90 -8.80 4.38
CA VAL A 165 12.35 -9.03 4.25
C VAL A 165 13.11 -8.33 5.39
N ALA A 166 12.76 -7.09 5.71
CA ALA A 166 13.29 -6.31 6.82
C ALA A 166 13.08 -7.02 8.17
N VAL A 167 11.84 -7.48 8.44
CA VAL A 167 11.48 -8.29 9.62
C VAL A 167 12.30 -9.60 9.67
N SER A 168 12.51 -10.23 8.52
CA SER A 168 13.35 -11.44 8.47
C SER A 168 14.81 -11.12 8.80
N GLY A 169 15.33 -9.96 8.36
CA GLY A 169 16.68 -9.48 8.64
C GLY A 169 16.93 -9.27 10.13
N ILE A 170 16.00 -8.59 10.82
CA ILE A 170 16.11 -8.43 12.28
C ILE A 170 16.01 -9.77 13.02
N ALA A 171 15.18 -10.71 12.55
CA ALA A 171 15.07 -12.06 13.12
C ALA A 171 16.33 -12.92 12.90
N ASP A 172 17.21 -12.55 11.97
CA ASP A 172 18.39 -13.35 11.60
C ASP A 172 19.39 -13.47 12.77
N PRO A 173 19.80 -14.69 13.18
CA PRO A 173 20.84 -14.85 14.20
C PRO A 173 22.23 -14.37 13.73
N ARG A 174 22.48 -14.34 12.41
CA ARG A 174 23.74 -13.84 11.85
C ARG A 174 23.69 -12.32 11.72
N ARG A 175 24.25 -11.64 12.71
CA ARG A 175 24.26 -10.17 12.89
C ARG A 175 24.50 -9.36 11.62
N ALA A 176 25.64 -9.55 10.95
CA ALA A 176 25.99 -8.75 9.77
C ALA A 176 25.03 -9.00 8.60
N ARG A 177 24.68 -10.27 8.34
CA ARG A 177 23.69 -10.62 7.31
C ARG A 177 22.33 -10.01 7.62
N GLY A 178 21.86 -10.15 8.86
CA GLY A 178 20.59 -9.59 9.31
C GLY A 178 20.52 -8.07 9.18
N GLY A 179 21.59 -7.39 9.58
CA GLY A 179 21.73 -5.94 9.41
C GLY A 179 21.70 -5.53 7.93
N ALA A 180 22.51 -6.16 7.09
CA ALA A 180 22.54 -5.88 5.66
C ALA A 180 21.18 -6.14 4.98
N THR A 181 20.52 -7.27 5.27
CA THR A 181 19.18 -7.57 4.75
C THR A 181 18.15 -6.51 5.16
N LEU A 182 18.17 -6.09 6.43
CA LEU A 182 17.30 -5.02 6.92
C LEU A 182 17.58 -3.69 6.23
N GLY A 183 18.86 -3.32 6.06
CA GLY A 183 19.26 -2.04 5.46
C GLY A 183 18.93 -1.97 3.98
N ILE A 184 19.21 -3.03 3.23
CA ILE A 184 18.85 -3.14 1.81
C ILE A 184 17.34 -2.99 1.64
N ALA A 185 16.56 -3.75 2.41
CA ALA A 185 15.10 -3.69 2.33
C ALA A 185 14.54 -2.32 2.72
N SER A 186 15.13 -1.67 3.74
CA SER A 186 14.72 -0.34 4.18
C SER A 186 14.94 0.70 3.08
N GLY A 187 16.15 0.78 2.52
CA GLY A 187 16.45 1.76 1.48
C GLY A 187 15.71 1.50 0.16
N MET A 188 15.51 0.23 -0.22
CA MET A 188 14.66 -0.11 -1.37
C MET A 188 13.20 0.30 -1.12
N SER A 189 12.68 0.11 0.09
CA SER A 189 11.30 0.49 0.41
C SER A 189 11.13 2.01 0.39
N LEU A 190 12.11 2.77 0.92
CA LEU A 190 12.11 4.23 0.85
C LEU A 190 12.17 4.73 -0.59
N ALA A 191 12.95 4.07 -1.45
CA ALA A 191 13.01 4.38 -2.88
C ALA A 191 11.69 4.11 -3.62
N ILE A 192 10.77 3.34 -3.04
CA ILE A 192 9.42 3.11 -3.58
C ILE A 192 8.43 4.15 -3.06
N GLY A 193 8.44 4.41 -1.74
CA GLY A 193 7.51 5.31 -1.08
C GLY A 193 7.69 5.33 0.45
N LEU A 194 6.99 6.22 1.14
CA LEU A 194 7.17 6.48 2.58
C LEU A 194 6.15 5.79 3.48
N GLU A 195 5.22 5.02 2.94
CA GLU A 195 4.13 4.37 3.69
C GLU A 195 4.63 3.37 4.72
N MET A 196 5.82 2.79 4.52
CA MET A 196 6.46 1.88 5.48
C MET A 196 7.41 2.59 6.46
N LEU A 197 7.60 3.91 6.34
CA LEU A 197 8.63 4.65 7.07
C LEU A 197 8.57 4.40 8.58
N ILE A 198 7.37 4.44 9.18
CA ILE A 198 7.21 4.21 10.62
C ILE A 198 7.70 2.83 11.05
N TYR A 199 7.42 1.78 10.27
CA TYR A 199 7.84 0.42 10.59
C TYR A 199 9.36 0.25 10.41
N LEU A 200 9.93 0.84 9.37
CA LEU A 200 11.36 0.80 9.09
C LEU A 200 12.15 1.59 10.14
N ALA A 201 11.65 2.75 10.57
CA ALA A 201 12.23 3.54 11.65
C ALA A 201 12.23 2.77 12.97
N LEU A 202 11.13 2.07 13.31
CA LEU A 202 11.08 1.21 14.49
C LEU A 202 12.08 0.05 14.42
N LEU A 203 12.26 -0.58 13.25
CA LEU A 203 13.27 -1.63 13.06
C LEU A 203 14.71 -1.11 13.13
N GLY A 204 14.97 0.09 12.60
CA GLY A 204 16.26 0.78 12.71
C GLY A 204 16.58 1.14 14.16
N GLY A 205 15.63 1.75 14.87
CA GLY A 205 15.72 2.04 16.30
C GLY A 205 15.90 0.78 17.14
N ALA A 206 15.18 -0.30 16.82
CA ALA A 206 15.36 -1.59 17.48
C ALA A 206 16.79 -2.14 17.26
N THR A 207 17.39 -1.94 16.09
CA THR A 207 18.79 -2.34 15.83
C THR A 207 19.77 -1.57 16.71
N VAL A 208 19.53 -0.28 16.96
CA VAL A 208 20.31 0.52 17.93
C VAL A 208 20.11 -0.02 19.35
N LEU A 209 18.88 -0.31 19.77
CA LEU A 209 18.58 -0.84 21.09
C LEU A 209 19.17 -2.24 21.33
N LEU A 210 19.23 -3.07 20.29
CA LEU A 210 19.94 -4.35 20.33
C LEU A 210 21.44 -4.14 20.62
N TRP A 211 22.07 -3.12 20.03
CA TRP A 211 23.44 -2.73 20.35
C TRP A 211 23.59 -2.13 21.75
N VAL A 212 22.61 -1.36 22.22
CA VAL A 212 22.59 -0.85 23.62
C VAL A 212 22.53 -2.01 24.62
N ALA A 213 21.75 -3.06 24.32
CA ALA A 213 21.65 -4.24 25.16
C ALA A 213 22.91 -5.13 25.09
N ASP A 214 23.43 -5.42 23.89
CA ASP A 214 24.60 -6.27 23.66
C ASP A 214 25.58 -5.62 22.67
N ARG A 215 26.78 -5.29 23.15
CA ARG A 215 27.83 -4.61 22.36
C ARG A 215 28.21 -5.40 21.11
N ASN A 216 28.03 -6.71 21.14
CA ASN A 216 28.38 -7.57 20.02
C ASN A 216 27.41 -7.42 18.83
N GLU A 217 26.25 -6.78 19.01
CA GLU A 217 25.34 -6.38 17.93
C GLU A 217 25.88 -5.22 17.08
N ARG A 218 27.06 -4.65 17.43
CA ARG A 218 27.72 -3.62 16.60
C ARG A 218 27.86 -4.02 15.13
N ARG A 219 28.07 -5.32 14.85
CA ARG A 219 28.18 -5.83 13.47
C ARG A 219 26.85 -5.77 12.71
N ARG A 220 25.73 -5.96 13.41
CA ARG A 220 24.38 -5.79 12.83
C ARG A 220 24.13 -4.31 12.57
N LEU A 221 24.40 -3.46 13.56
CA LEU A 221 24.22 -2.02 13.47
C LEU A 221 25.01 -1.40 12.31
N ALA A 222 26.30 -1.71 12.22
CA ALA A 222 27.15 -1.21 11.13
C ALA A 222 26.69 -1.70 9.75
N ALA A 223 26.35 -3.00 9.63
CA ALA A 223 25.86 -3.55 8.37
C ALA A 223 24.51 -2.96 7.95
N TYR A 224 23.60 -2.73 8.90
CA TYR A 224 22.33 -2.04 8.66
C TYR A 224 22.56 -0.62 8.16
N ALA A 225 23.35 0.16 8.88
CA ALA A 225 23.62 1.55 8.56
C ALA A 225 24.27 1.70 7.17
N ALA A 226 25.34 0.94 6.90
CA ALA A 226 26.01 0.98 5.61
C ALA A 226 25.09 0.55 4.45
N ALA A 227 24.34 -0.54 4.63
CA ALA A 227 23.44 -1.04 3.60
C ALA A 227 22.29 -0.06 3.33
N MET A 228 21.69 0.51 4.37
CA MET A 228 20.59 1.48 4.24
C MET A 228 21.05 2.75 3.53
N VAL A 229 22.20 3.32 3.93
CA VAL A 229 22.73 4.52 3.27
C VAL A 229 23.03 4.24 1.80
N ALA A 230 23.68 3.11 1.51
CA ALA A 230 24.01 2.73 0.14
C ALA A 230 22.76 2.51 -0.71
N THR A 231 21.75 1.79 -0.23
CA THR A 231 20.55 1.51 -1.02
C THR A 231 19.62 2.71 -1.14
N THR A 232 19.48 3.55 -0.10
CA THR A 232 18.74 4.81 -0.22
C THR A 232 19.45 5.77 -1.18
N GLY A 233 20.78 5.89 -1.10
CA GLY A 233 21.56 6.73 -2.01
C GLY A 233 21.46 6.27 -3.47
N LEU A 234 21.63 4.97 -3.73
CA LEU A 234 21.42 4.40 -5.07
C LEU A 234 19.97 4.57 -5.54
N GLY A 235 19.00 4.35 -4.66
CA GLY A 235 17.59 4.55 -4.95
C GLY A 235 17.28 5.98 -5.37
N TYR A 236 17.82 6.97 -4.67
CA TYR A 236 17.70 8.38 -5.03
C TYR A 236 18.34 8.68 -6.38
N LEU A 237 19.58 8.24 -6.60
CA LEU A 237 20.30 8.47 -7.86
C LEU A 237 19.59 7.87 -9.07
N LEU A 238 19.03 6.67 -8.92
CA LEU A 238 18.39 5.94 -10.01
C LEU A 238 16.92 6.30 -10.24
N PHE A 239 16.19 6.72 -9.20
CA PHE A 239 14.73 6.79 -9.27
C PHE A 239 14.10 8.11 -8.77
N ALA A 240 14.85 9.04 -8.19
CA ALA A 240 14.28 10.34 -7.83
C ALA A 240 13.96 11.16 -9.09
N SER A 241 12.67 11.45 -9.30
CA SER A 241 12.19 12.31 -10.40
C SER A 241 12.74 13.72 -10.32
N GLU A 242 12.61 14.50 -11.39
CA GLU A 242 13.03 15.92 -11.36
C GLU A 242 12.33 16.68 -10.22
N ALA A 243 11.05 16.42 -9.97
CA ALA A 243 10.33 17.03 -8.85
C ALA A 243 10.79 16.53 -7.48
N ASN A 244 11.13 15.24 -7.36
CA ASN A 244 11.60 14.67 -6.09
C ASN A 244 13.05 15.07 -5.74
N ARG A 245 13.77 15.77 -6.65
CA ARG A 245 15.06 16.40 -6.34
C ARG A 245 14.91 17.70 -5.54
N LEU A 246 13.70 18.26 -5.47
CA LEU A 246 13.36 19.31 -4.52
C LEU A 246 13.14 18.72 -3.12
N ALA A 247 13.22 19.54 -2.08
CA ALA A 247 13.03 19.13 -0.69
C ALA A 247 11.55 18.88 -0.35
N VAL A 248 10.94 17.87 -0.97
CA VAL A 248 9.55 17.44 -0.72
C VAL A 248 9.46 16.37 0.36
N CYS A 249 8.35 16.29 1.08
CA CYS A 249 8.23 15.44 2.29
C CYS A 249 7.54 14.08 2.03
N ASP A 250 6.93 13.88 0.86
CA ASP A 250 6.07 12.74 0.51
C ASP A 250 6.74 11.65 -0.35
N ALA A 251 8.01 11.83 -0.73
CA ALA A 251 8.76 10.89 -1.56
C ALA A 251 10.22 10.79 -1.12
N LEU A 252 10.99 9.83 -1.64
CA LEU A 252 12.45 9.85 -1.49
C LEU A 252 13.04 11.10 -2.17
N SER A 253 13.42 12.06 -1.35
CA SER A 253 13.94 13.38 -1.72
C SER A 253 15.21 13.71 -0.94
N PRO A 254 15.85 14.88 -1.12
CA PRO A 254 16.94 15.33 -0.26
C PRO A 254 16.63 15.29 1.24
N VAL A 255 15.35 15.41 1.63
CA VAL A 255 14.90 15.33 3.04
C VAL A 255 15.27 13.97 3.63
N TRP A 256 14.66 12.91 3.09
CA TRP A 256 14.82 11.55 3.60
C TRP A 256 16.16 10.92 3.23
N LEU A 257 16.78 11.36 2.12
CA LEU A 257 18.16 11.03 1.79
C LEU A 257 19.11 11.60 2.86
N GLY A 258 18.90 12.87 3.26
CA GLY A 258 19.65 13.53 4.31
C GLY A 258 19.51 12.79 5.65
N ASP A 259 18.27 12.48 6.05
CA ASP A 259 18.02 11.73 7.29
C ASP A 259 18.65 10.34 7.27
N ALA A 260 18.57 9.63 6.15
CA ALA A 260 19.21 8.32 6.00
C ALA A 260 20.74 8.43 6.09
N ALA A 261 21.34 9.45 5.46
CA ALA A 261 22.78 9.69 5.48
C ALA A 261 23.29 10.07 6.89
N VAL A 262 22.62 11.02 7.55
CA VAL A 262 22.96 11.47 8.91
C VAL A 262 22.73 10.34 9.90
N GLY A 263 21.54 9.73 9.89
CA GLY A 263 21.20 8.62 10.76
C GLY A 263 22.13 7.41 10.57
N GLY A 264 22.44 7.04 9.32
CA GLY A 264 23.39 5.98 9.02
C GLY A 264 24.81 6.29 9.49
N THR A 265 25.28 7.53 9.31
CA THR A 265 26.60 7.97 9.80
C THR A 265 26.68 7.90 11.32
N ILE A 266 25.65 8.37 12.02
CA ILE A 266 25.53 8.26 13.48
C ILE A 266 25.58 6.79 13.91
N MET A 267 24.81 5.91 13.27
CA MET A 267 24.80 4.49 13.60
C MET A 267 26.16 3.80 13.35
N LEU A 268 26.89 4.18 12.29
CA LEU A 268 28.25 3.70 12.04
C LEU A 268 29.21 4.19 13.13
N ALA A 269 29.12 5.46 13.53
CA ALA A 269 29.90 6.00 14.63
C ALA A 269 29.62 5.25 15.94
N LEU A 270 28.33 5.04 16.30
CA LEU A 270 27.93 4.25 17.47
C LEU A 270 28.51 2.83 17.43
N ALA A 271 28.47 2.16 16.27
CA ALA A 271 29.03 0.82 16.12
C ALA A 271 30.56 0.76 16.28
N ALA A 272 31.27 1.87 16.00
CA ALA A 272 32.70 2.00 16.18
C ALA A 272 33.12 2.32 17.63
N LEU A 273 32.24 2.96 18.41
CA LEU A 273 32.49 3.27 19.82
C LEU A 273 32.70 2.00 20.66
N ARG A 274 33.68 2.06 21.56
CA ARG A 274 33.97 0.99 22.53
C ARG A 274 33.44 1.37 23.91
N LEU A 275 32.12 1.20 24.08
CA LEU A 275 31.42 1.47 25.34
C LEU A 275 30.96 0.16 25.99
N ASP A 276 31.51 -0.16 27.16
CA ASP A 276 31.17 -1.40 27.86
C ASP A 276 29.82 -1.32 28.59
N SER A 277 29.54 -0.18 29.23
CA SER A 277 28.28 0.05 29.93
C SER A 277 27.09 0.21 28.98
N TRP A 278 25.99 -0.50 29.24
CA TRP A 278 24.74 -0.32 28.49
C TRP A 278 24.16 1.10 28.68
N LYS A 279 24.38 1.72 29.85
CA LYS A 279 23.95 3.11 30.12
C LYS A 279 24.70 4.11 29.25
N ALA A 280 26.01 3.92 29.08
CA ALA A 280 26.83 4.76 28.20
C ALA A 280 26.40 4.61 26.74
N ARG A 281 26.14 3.36 26.29
CA ARG A 281 25.58 3.10 24.95
C ARG A 281 24.21 3.75 24.76
N LEU A 282 23.33 3.69 25.77
CA LEU A 282 22.03 4.35 25.74
C LEU A 282 22.19 5.88 25.66
N GLY A 283 23.08 6.47 26.45
CA GLY A 283 23.38 7.91 26.40
C GLY A 283 23.90 8.35 25.03
N ALA A 284 24.83 7.58 24.45
CA ALA A 284 25.33 7.83 23.10
C ALA A 284 24.23 7.70 22.03
N ALA A 285 23.38 6.67 22.14
CA ALA A 285 22.24 6.49 21.25
C ALA A 285 21.22 7.62 21.37
N ALA A 286 20.93 8.09 22.58
CA ALA A 286 20.02 9.20 22.83
C ALA A 286 20.56 10.52 22.26
N LEU A 287 21.86 10.80 22.44
CA LEU A 287 22.53 11.94 21.81
C LEU A 287 22.48 11.85 20.29
N GLY A 288 22.78 10.67 19.72
CA GLY A 288 22.65 10.44 18.28
C GLY A 288 21.24 10.68 17.75
N GLY A 289 20.22 10.21 18.48
CA GLY A 289 18.82 10.48 18.16
C GLY A 289 18.47 11.97 18.22
N ALA A 290 18.95 12.69 19.24
CA ALA A 290 18.75 14.13 19.36
C ALA A 290 19.44 14.92 18.23
N ILE A 291 20.64 14.50 17.81
CA ILE A 291 21.35 15.10 16.66
C ILE A 291 20.55 14.88 15.37
N LEU A 292 20.06 13.66 15.12
CA LEU A 292 19.26 13.36 13.94
C LEU A 292 17.95 14.15 13.92
N ALA A 293 17.22 14.19 15.04
CA ALA A 293 15.99 14.95 15.16
C ALA A 293 16.23 16.46 15.00
N GLY A 294 17.30 16.99 15.61
CA GLY A 294 17.72 18.37 15.45
C GLY A 294 18.11 18.70 14.01
N PHE A 295 18.83 17.81 13.33
CA PHE A 295 19.14 17.95 11.91
C PHE A 295 17.85 18.05 11.08
N HIS A 296 16.91 17.10 11.25
CA HIS A 296 15.67 17.11 10.49
C HIS A 296 14.86 18.39 10.75
N ALA A 297 14.67 18.76 12.02
CA ALA A 297 13.87 19.93 12.39
C ALA A 297 14.48 21.26 11.89
N LEU A 298 15.81 21.37 11.84
CA LEU A 298 16.50 22.58 11.41
C LEU A 298 16.67 22.64 9.88
N ALA A 299 16.95 21.51 9.23
CA ALA A 299 17.14 21.45 7.77
C ALA A 299 15.80 21.44 7.02
N TRP A 300 14.78 20.79 7.59
CA TRP A 300 13.50 20.50 6.93
C TRP A 300 12.29 20.88 7.80
N PRO A 301 12.21 22.12 8.31
CA PRO A 301 11.13 22.50 9.23
C PRO A 301 9.72 22.32 8.64
N HIS A 302 9.56 22.46 7.32
CA HIS A 302 8.28 22.26 6.63
C HIS A 302 7.84 20.79 6.58
N CYS A 303 8.74 19.83 6.80
CA CYS A 303 8.39 18.40 6.90
C CYS A 303 8.03 17.96 8.33
N LEU A 304 7.95 18.89 9.28
CA LEU A 304 7.38 18.64 10.61
C LEU A 304 5.85 18.68 10.62
N GLU A 305 5.24 19.15 9.53
CA GLU A 305 3.80 19.16 9.32
C GLU A 305 3.34 17.88 8.59
N ARG A 306 2.18 17.92 7.93
CA ARG A 306 1.69 16.79 7.13
C ARG A 306 2.61 16.54 5.94
N LEU A 307 3.10 15.32 5.81
CA LEU A 307 4.06 14.94 4.77
C LEU A 307 3.50 15.10 3.36
N GLU A 308 2.17 14.95 3.21
CA GLU A 308 1.49 15.08 1.92
C GLU A 308 1.47 16.52 1.38
N GLY A 309 1.69 17.54 2.23
CA GLY A 309 1.74 18.94 1.81
C GLY A 309 0.44 19.48 1.21
N VAL A 310 -0.70 18.86 1.53
CA VAL A 310 -2.03 19.22 1.00
C VAL A 310 -2.56 20.49 1.67
N SER A 311 -3.24 21.35 0.90
CA SER A 311 -3.88 22.54 1.45
C SER A 311 -4.93 22.20 2.51
N ALA A 312 -5.22 23.14 3.41
CA ALA A 312 -6.30 22.99 4.39
C ALA A 312 -7.66 22.76 3.69
N GLU A 313 -7.88 23.45 2.56
CA GLU A 313 -9.11 23.33 1.75
C GLU A 313 -9.27 21.90 1.18
N ALA A 314 -8.28 21.35 0.49
CA ALA A 314 -8.39 20.00 -0.04
C ALA A 314 -8.40 18.93 1.06
N THR A 315 -7.80 19.22 2.22
CA THR A 315 -7.91 18.35 3.38
C THR A 315 -9.36 18.19 3.85
N GLU A 316 -10.06 19.31 4.05
CA GLU A 316 -11.45 19.34 4.51
C GLU A 316 -12.42 18.77 3.47
N LEU A 317 -12.24 19.16 2.20
CA LEU A 317 -13.14 18.79 1.11
C LEU A 317 -12.95 17.35 0.63
N TRP A 318 -11.75 16.79 0.76
CA TRP A 318 -11.37 15.51 0.17
C TRP A 318 -10.63 14.56 1.13
N LEU A 319 -9.46 14.94 1.66
CA LEU A 319 -8.55 13.98 2.32
C LEU A 319 -9.19 13.30 3.55
N ASP A 320 -9.90 14.06 4.39
CA ASP A 320 -10.58 13.53 5.59
C ASP A 320 -11.80 12.64 5.25
N ARG A 321 -12.15 12.56 3.96
CA ARG A 321 -13.25 11.74 3.43
C ARG A 321 -12.77 10.49 2.71
N VAL A 322 -11.46 10.33 2.54
CA VAL A 322 -10.87 9.11 2.00
C VAL A 322 -11.19 7.95 2.95
N ARG A 323 -11.93 6.95 2.44
CA ARG A 323 -12.46 5.85 3.25
C ARG A 323 -11.37 5.03 3.95
N GLU A 324 -10.20 4.90 3.34
CA GLU A 324 -9.10 4.07 3.84
C GLU A 324 -8.24 4.74 4.92
N ALA A 325 -8.29 6.08 4.98
CA ALA A 325 -7.63 6.86 6.03
C ALA A 325 -8.44 6.89 7.34
N ARG A 326 -9.62 6.26 7.36
CA ARG A 326 -10.48 6.18 8.54
C ARG A 326 -10.13 4.98 9.43
N PRO A 327 -10.38 5.08 10.74
CA PRO A 327 -10.10 4.00 11.68
C PRO A 327 -11.06 2.84 11.50
N PHE A 328 -10.65 1.63 11.89
CA PHE A 328 -11.43 0.40 11.62
C PHE A 328 -12.87 0.45 12.15
N TYR A 329 -13.11 1.14 13.27
CA TYR A 329 -14.43 1.23 13.92
C TYR A 329 -15.43 2.14 13.18
N ARG A 330 -14.97 2.90 12.17
CA ARG A 330 -15.85 3.63 11.24
C ARG A 330 -16.26 2.82 10.01
N HIS A 331 -15.80 1.56 9.89
CA HIS A 331 -16.23 0.63 8.86
C HIS A 331 -17.33 -0.29 9.39
N ALA A 332 -18.00 -1.01 8.48
CA ALA A 332 -18.92 -2.07 8.86
C ALA A 332 -18.22 -3.07 9.80
N TRP A 333 -18.93 -3.54 10.84
CA TRP A 333 -18.37 -4.40 11.86
C TRP A 333 -17.69 -5.65 11.28
N ARG A 334 -18.26 -6.24 10.21
CA ARG A 334 -17.66 -7.38 9.50
C ARG A 334 -16.27 -7.07 8.96
N THR A 335 -16.09 -5.90 8.36
CA THR A 335 -14.79 -5.43 7.87
C THR A 335 -13.81 -5.25 9.02
N GLY A 336 -14.24 -4.59 10.11
CA GLY A 336 -13.43 -4.40 11.30
C GLY A 336 -12.94 -5.73 11.88
N VAL A 337 -13.84 -6.70 12.08
CA VAL A 337 -13.51 -8.01 12.65
C VAL A 337 -12.54 -8.79 11.75
N VAL A 338 -12.75 -8.80 10.43
CA VAL A 338 -11.83 -9.48 9.48
C VAL A 338 -10.43 -8.87 9.53
N VAL A 339 -10.31 -7.55 9.60
CA VAL A 339 -9.01 -6.86 9.65
C VAL A 339 -8.30 -7.11 10.98
N LEU A 340 -9.04 -7.12 12.10
CA LEU A 340 -8.48 -7.23 13.45
C LEU A 340 -8.14 -8.65 13.89
N ALA A 341 -8.87 -9.67 13.43
CA ALA A 341 -8.81 -11.02 14.00
C ALA A 341 -7.40 -11.61 14.03
N LEU A 342 -6.70 -11.55 12.89
CA LEU A 342 -5.35 -12.10 12.76
C LEU A 342 -4.31 -11.28 13.56
N PRO A 343 -4.28 -9.93 13.50
CA PRO A 343 -3.46 -9.11 14.38
C PRO A 343 -3.67 -9.38 15.87
N VAL A 344 -4.92 -9.50 16.33
CA VAL A 344 -5.24 -9.80 17.73
C VAL A 344 -4.69 -11.17 18.14
N ALA A 345 -4.89 -12.20 17.33
CA ALA A 345 -4.27 -13.51 17.55
C ALA A 345 -2.73 -13.40 17.56
N GLY A 346 -2.16 -12.58 16.68
CA GLY A 346 -0.73 -12.29 16.63
C GLY A 346 -0.18 -11.69 17.92
N LEU A 347 -0.93 -10.81 18.60
CA LEU A 347 -0.51 -10.26 19.90
C LEU A 347 -0.31 -11.36 20.95
N PHE A 348 -1.25 -12.31 21.05
CA PHE A 348 -1.09 -13.46 21.94
C PHE A 348 0.10 -14.33 21.53
N GLY A 349 0.31 -14.52 20.23
CA GLY A 349 1.48 -15.22 19.69
C GLY A 349 2.82 -14.55 20.07
N TRP A 350 2.88 -13.21 19.99
CA TRP A 350 4.07 -12.45 20.38
C TRP A 350 4.34 -12.55 21.88
N VAL A 351 3.30 -12.42 22.71
CA VAL A 351 3.40 -12.62 24.17
C VAL A 351 3.92 -14.01 24.49
N LEU A 352 3.40 -15.04 23.82
CA LEU A 352 3.85 -16.42 23.99
C LEU A 352 5.33 -16.59 23.62
N LEU A 353 5.76 -16.05 22.47
CA LEU A 353 7.16 -16.11 22.04
C LEU A 353 8.11 -15.41 23.00
N ILE A 354 7.72 -14.23 23.50
CA ILE A 354 8.48 -13.46 24.50
C ILE A 354 8.58 -14.25 25.80
N TRP A 355 7.45 -14.78 26.30
CA TRP A 355 7.40 -15.57 27.52
C TRP A 355 8.29 -16.81 27.42
N ARG A 356 8.23 -17.52 26.28
CA ARG A 356 9.01 -18.73 26.06
C ARG A 356 10.50 -18.45 25.97
N ALA A 357 10.90 -17.44 25.20
CA ALA A 357 12.30 -17.03 25.11
C ALA A 357 12.88 -16.59 26.46
N ARG A 358 12.07 -15.96 27.32
CA ARG A 358 12.45 -15.65 28.72
C ARG A 358 12.62 -16.93 29.55
N ARG A 359 11.65 -17.85 29.51
CA ARG A 359 11.68 -19.14 30.22
C ARG A 359 12.86 -20.01 29.82
N GLU A 360 13.21 -20.02 28.54
CA GLU A 360 14.34 -20.79 27.98
C GLU A 360 15.70 -20.12 28.20
N GLY A 361 15.73 -18.88 28.70
CA GLY A 361 16.97 -18.13 28.91
C GLY A 361 17.67 -17.65 27.63
N ASP A 362 17.06 -17.82 26.45
CA ASP A 362 17.61 -17.39 25.15
C ASP A 362 17.44 -15.87 24.98
N ARG A 363 18.34 -15.11 25.61
CA ARG A 363 18.35 -13.64 25.58
C ARG A 363 18.42 -13.07 24.16
N GLN A 364 19.14 -13.73 23.25
CA GLN A 364 19.29 -13.25 21.87
C GLN A 364 18.01 -13.45 21.05
N ARG A 365 17.32 -14.58 21.22
CA ARG A 365 15.99 -14.78 20.62
C ARG A 365 14.98 -13.83 21.22
N LEU A 366 14.97 -13.66 22.55
CA LEU A 366 14.09 -12.71 23.22
C LEU A 366 14.23 -11.29 22.65
N ALA A 367 15.46 -10.80 22.52
CA ALA A 367 15.73 -9.46 22.01
C ALA A 367 15.26 -9.30 20.55
N ARG A 368 15.50 -10.29 19.68
CA ARG A 368 15.01 -10.28 18.30
C ARG A 368 13.48 -10.39 18.22
N THR A 369 12.86 -11.20 19.06
CA THR A 369 11.39 -11.30 19.15
C THR A 369 10.78 -9.96 19.55
N LEU A 370 11.35 -9.27 20.54
CA LEU A 370 10.90 -7.93 20.95
C LEU A 370 11.05 -6.92 19.81
N ALA A 371 12.18 -6.96 19.10
CA ALA A 371 12.44 -6.08 17.96
C ALA A 371 11.46 -6.27 16.79
N VAL A 372 10.97 -7.50 16.56
CA VAL A 372 9.91 -7.79 15.57
C VAL A 372 8.52 -7.47 16.09
N ALA A 373 8.24 -7.76 17.36
CA ALA A 373 6.92 -7.52 17.95
C ALA A 373 6.57 -6.03 18.02
N LEU A 374 7.55 -5.14 18.21
CA LEU A 374 7.33 -3.69 18.29
C LEU A 374 6.62 -3.09 17.06
N PRO A 375 7.13 -3.22 15.82
CA PRO A 375 6.42 -2.73 14.64
C PRO A 375 5.09 -3.48 14.40
N ALA A 376 4.99 -4.76 14.78
CA ALA A 376 3.73 -5.51 14.67
C ALA A 376 2.62 -4.94 15.59
N CYS A 377 2.94 -4.66 16.85
CA CYS A 377 2.05 -4.00 17.79
C CYS A 377 1.70 -2.58 17.35
N THR A 378 2.66 -1.86 16.77
CA THR A 378 2.42 -0.52 16.22
C THR A 378 1.46 -0.57 15.04
N ALA A 379 1.64 -1.52 14.10
CA ALA A 379 0.71 -1.70 12.98
C ALA A 379 -0.71 -2.02 13.45
N PHE A 380 -0.86 -2.83 14.50
CA PHE A 380 -2.15 -3.07 15.14
C PHE A 380 -2.73 -1.80 15.77
N ALA A 381 -1.94 -1.03 16.52
CA ALA A 381 -2.38 0.22 17.13
C ALA A 381 -2.81 1.25 16.08
N LEU A 382 -2.10 1.32 14.96
CA LEU A 382 -2.44 2.21 13.84
C LEU A 382 -3.81 1.89 13.22
N LEU A 383 -4.39 0.70 13.40
CA LEU A 383 -5.75 0.41 12.95
C LEU A 383 -6.80 1.28 13.62
N PHE A 384 -6.54 1.74 14.86
CA PHE A 384 -7.38 2.68 15.59
C PHE A 384 -7.28 4.12 15.05
N TRP A 385 -6.32 4.37 14.16
CA TRP A 385 -6.19 5.61 13.39
C TRP A 385 -6.68 5.40 11.95
N GLN A 386 -6.09 4.46 11.20
CA GLN A 386 -6.41 4.20 9.80
C GLN A 386 -6.38 2.69 9.47
N ILE A 387 -7.39 2.23 8.73
CA ILE A 387 -7.47 0.82 8.31
C ILE A 387 -6.39 0.46 7.27
N ARG A 388 -5.75 1.45 6.64
CA ARG A 388 -4.61 1.27 5.72
C ARG A 388 -3.43 0.52 6.35
N ALA A 389 -3.30 0.50 7.68
CA ALA A 389 -2.30 -0.32 8.38
C ALA A 389 -2.64 -1.84 8.39
N GLY A 390 -3.84 -2.23 7.96
CA GLY A 390 -4.36 -3.61 7.93
C GLY A 390 -3.44 -4.64 7.27
N PRO A 391 -2.96 -4.40 6.05
CA PRO A 391 -2.02 -5.30 5.38
C PRO A 391 -0.74 -5.52 6.19
N ALA A 392 -0.10 -4.47 6.70
CA ALA A 392 1.12 -4.60 7.50
C ALA A 392 0.86 -5.31 8.84
N ALA A 393 -0.27 -5.01 9.50
CA ALA A 393 -0.66 -5.64 10.77
C ALA A 393 -0.90 -7.15 10.62
N GLN A 394 -1.65 -7.55 9.58
CA GLN A 394 -1.91 -8.95 9.28
C GLN A 394 -0.63 -9.70 8.90
N LEU A 395 0.19 -9.13 8.02
CA LEU A 395 1.48 -9.69 7.60
C LEU A 395 2.38 -10.02 8.80
N MET A 396 2.59 -9.04 9.69
CA MET A 396 3.48 -9.19 10.84
C MET A 396 2.89 -10.08 11.94
N ALA A 397 1.59 -10.36 11.92
CA ALA A 397 0.97 -11.31 12.85
C ALA A 397 1.27 -12.78 12.50
N LEU A 398 1.48 -13.11 11.21
CA LEU A 398 1.59 -14.49 10.72
C LEU A 398 2.69 -15.33 11.41
N PRO A 399 3.92 -14.84 11.64
CA PRO A 399 4.92 -15.63 12.37
C PRO A 399 4.52 -15.88 13.82
N ALA A 400 3.85 -14.92 14.46
CA ALA A 400 3.42 -15.03 15.85
C ALA A 400 2.23 -15.97 16.02
N THR A 401 1.25 -15.94 15.11
CA THR A 401 0.12 -16.87 15.17
C THR A 401 0.56 -18.30 14.90
N ALA A 402 1.59 -18.52 14.08
CA ALA A 402 2.23 -19.83 13.93
C ALA A 402 2.77 -20.37 15.27
N ALA A 403 3.22 -19.50 16.19
CA ALA A 403 3.66 -19.92 17.52
C ALA A 403 2.51 -20.48 18.37
N LEU A 404 1.30 -19.92 18.27
CA LEU A 404 0.11 -20.47 18.95
C LEU A 404 -0.18 -21.90 18.47
N VAL A 405 -0.07 -22.12 17.16
CA VAL A 405 -0.27 -23.43 16.55
C VAL A 405 0.78 -24.43 17.04
N VAL A 406 2.07 -24.06 16.97
CA VAL A 406 3.18 -24.95 17.28
C VAL A 406 3.24 -25.29 18.78
N PHE A 407 3.05 -24.30 19.64
CA PHE A 407 3.34 -24.44 21.06
C PHE A 407 2.13 -24.75 21.93
N ILE A 408 0.91 -24.54 21.43
CA ILE A 408 -0.33 -24.79 22.19
C ILE A 408 -1.21 -25.80 21.45
N ALA A 409 -1.61 -25.48 20.21
CA ALA A 409 -2.58 -26.30 19.49
C ALA A 409 -2.04 -27.69 19.16
N ALA A 410 -0.82 -27.80 18.62
CA ALA A 410 -0.23 -29.08 18.26
C ALA A 410 -0.03 -30.03 19.46
N PRO A 411 0.44 -29.57 20.65
CA PRO A 411 0.39 -30.38 21.87
C PRO A 411 -1.01 -30.81 22.29
N TRP A 412 -2.02 -29.92 22.20
CA TRP A 412 -3.40 -30.26 22.54
C TRP A 412 -4.01 -31.32 21.61
N MET A 413 -3.65 -31.30 20.32
CA MET A 413 -4.04 -32.33 19.34
C MET A 413 -3.42 -33.71 19.60
N LYS A 414 -2.44 -33.81 20.50
CA LYS A 414 -1.82 -35.08 20.92
C LYS A 414 -2.27 -35.53 22.31
N ALA A 415 -3.07 -34.72 23.01
CA ALA A 415 -3.51 -35.02 24.36
C ALA A 415 -4.68 -36.02 24.33
N PRO A 416 -4.85 -36.90 25.32
CA PRO A 416 -5.92 -37.91 25.29
C PRO A 416 -7.34 -37.32 25.43
N GLN A 417 -7.48 -36.08 25.91
CA GLN A 417 -8.78 -35.46 26.17
C GLN A 417 -9.41 -34.86 24.90
N LEU A 418 -10.64 -35.27 24.56
CA LEU A 418 -11.35 -34.79 23.37
C LEU A 418 -11.57 -33.26 23.36
N TRP A 419 -11.86 -32.64 24.51
CA TRP A 419 -12.05 -31.19 24.60
C TRP A 419 -10.78 -30.40 24.21
N LYS A 420 -9.59 -30.97 24.44
CA LYS A 420 -8.32 -30.35 23.99
C LYS A 420 -8.17 -30.42 22.48
N HIS A 421 -8.66 -31.47 21.82
CA HIS A 421 -8.68 -31.54 20.36
C HIS A 421 -9.59 -30.45 19.78
N ALA A 422 -10.80 -30.29 20.33
CA ALA A 422 -11.73 -29.24 19.89
C ALA A 422 -11.12 -27.84 20.02
N LEU A 423 -10.50 -27.52 21.18
CA LEU A 423 -9.79 -26.26 21.38
C LEU A 423 -8.53 -26.14 20.50
N GLY A 424 -7.83 -27.25 20.25
CA GLY A 424 -6.68 -27.31 19.36
C GLY A 424 -7.05 -26.97 17.92
N VAL A 425 -8.14 -27.54 17.40
CA VAL A 425 -8.68 -27.21 16.07
C VAL A 425 -9.09 -25.74 16.00
N LEU A 426 -9.83 -25.23 16.99
CA LEU A 426 -10.22 -23.82 17.04
C LEU A 426 -9.00 -22.89 17.03
N LEU A 427 -7.95 -23.23 17.79
CA LEU A 427 -6.72 -22.45 17.84
C LEU A 427 -5.90 -22.57 16.55
N ILE A 428 -5.94 -23.71 15.85
CA ILE A 428 -5.38 -23.84 14.49
C ILE A 428 -6.11 -22.91 13.54
N LEU A 429 -7.44 -22.95 13.50
CA LEU A 429 -8.25 -22.08 12.63
C LEU A 429 -8.00 -20.60 12.95
N THR A 430 -7.88 -20.25 14.23
CA THR A 430 -7.57 -18.87 14.66
C THR A 430 -6.15 -18.48 14.28
N GLY A 431 -5.17 -19.35 14.51
CA GLY A 431 -3.77 -19.11 14.20
C GLY A 431 -3.50 -19.01 12.69
N LEU A 432 -4.30 -19.70 11.88
CA LEU A 432 -4.30 -19.59 10.42
C LEU A 432 -5.18 -18.44 9.91
N GLY A 433 -5.85 -17.67 10.78
CA GLY A 433 -6.75 -16.58 10.38
C GLY A 433 -8.07 -17.03 9.73
N ALA A 434 -8.35 -18.34 9.69
CA ALA A 434 -9.52 -18.93 9.05
C ALA A 434 -10.79 -18.90 9.93
N ALA A 435 -10.66 -18.84 11.25
CA ALA A 435 -11.79 -18.93 12.18
C ALA A 435 -12.87 -17.85 11.93
N VAL A 436 -12.47 -16.60 11.79
CA VAL A 436 -13.40 -15.48 11.56
C VAL A 436 -14.07 -15.54 10.19
N PRO A 437 -13.35 -15.71 9.06
CA PRO A 437 -13.97 -15.85 7.75
C PRO A 437 -14.98 -17.00 7.66
N LEU A 438 -14.62 -18.17 8.23
CA LEU A 438 -15.52 -19.33 8.28
C LEU A 438 -16.77 -19.04 9.13
N GLY A 439 -16.59 -18.46 10.32
CA GLY A 439 -17.69 -18.07 11.18
C GLY A 439 -18.62 -17.03 10.55
N LEU A 440 -18.07 -16.02 9.86
CA LEU A 440 -18.85 -15.01 9.15
C LEU A 440 -19.64 -15.57 7.96
N GLY A 441 -19.22 -16.71 7.40
CA GLY A 441 -19.98 -17.44 6.39
C GLY A 441 -21.27 -18.05 6.93
N LEU A 442 -21.35 -18.29 8.24
CA LEU A 442 -22.55 -18.80 8.92
C LEU A 442 -23.52 -17.68 9.32
N VAL A 443 -23.01 -16.45 9.47
CA VAL A 443 -23.85 -15.30 9.81
C VAL A 443 -24.52 -14.76 8.54
N PRO A 444 -25.86 -14.68 8.48
CA PRO A 444 -26.56 -14.12 7.33
C PRO A 444 -26.06 -12.71 6.99
N LYS A 445 -25.81 -12.46 5.70
CA LYS A 445 -25.44 -11.11 5.24
C LYS A 445 -26.60 -10.16 5.50
N GLU A 446 -26.32 -9.01 6.09
CA GLU A 446 -27.32 -7.95 6.23
C GLU A 446 -27.86 -7.58 4.85
N LYS A 447 -29.17 -7.32 4.75
CA LYS A 447 -29.77 -6.84 3.51
C LYS A 447 -29.07 -5.53 3.14
N THR A 448 -28.42 -5.52 1.99
CA THR A 448 -27.79 -4.30 1.48
C THR A 448 -28.90 -3.29 1.22
N ASP A 449 -28.79 -2.11 1.83
CA ASP A 449 -29.69 -1.00 1.55
C ASP A 449 -29.75 -0.72 0.03
N ALA A 450 -30.93 -0.34 -0.47
CA ALA A 450 -31.15 -0.14 -1.90
C ALA A 450 -30.25 0.96 -2.46
N MET A 451 -29.99 2.03 -1.69
CA MET A 451 -29.06 3.07 -2.11
C MET A 451 -27.63 2.55 -2.10
N ALA A 452 -27.21 1.85 -1.04
CA ALA A 452 -25.88 1.23 -0.98
C ALA A 452 -25.63 0.26 -2.16
N ALA A 453 -26.65 -0.48 -2.59
CA ALA A 453 -26.59 -1.37 -3.75
C ALA A 453 -26.40 -0.58 -5.06
N LYS A 454 -27.15 0.52 -5.26
CA LYS A 454 -26.98 1.43 -6.42
C LYS A 454 -25.58 2.03 -6.46
N VAL A 455 -25.07 2.50 -5.32
CA VAL A 455 -23.72 3.07 -5.21
C VAL A 455 -22.65 2.02 -5.54
N SER A 456 -22.79 0.83 -4.98
CA SER A 456 -21.90 -0.29 -5.28
C SER A 456 -21.92 -0.68 -6.76
N ALA A 457 -23.09 -0.66 -7.39
CA ALA A 457 -23.23 -0.93 -8.82
C ALA A 457 -22.58 0.17 -9.69
N ALA A 458 -22.81 1.44 -9.38
CA ALA A 458 -22.22 2.57 -10.10
C ALA A 458 -20.68 2.55 -10.03
N ASN A 459 -20.11 2.36 -8.84
CA ASN A 459 -18.66 2.26 -8.64
C ASN A 459 -18.03 1.07 -9.40
N ARG A 460 -18.78 0.00 -9.69
CA ARG A 460 -18.30 -1.11 -10.54
C ARG A 460 -18.52 -0.85 -12.03
N ARG A 461 -19.65 -0.27 -12.41
CA ARG A 461 -20.08 -0.15 -13.81
C ARG A 461 -19.40 1.01 -14.52
N CYS A 462 -19.30 2.17 -13.90
CA CYS A 462 -18.71 3.36 -14.53
C CYS A 462 -17.24 3.18 -14.97
N PRO A 463 -16.34 2.58 -14.17
CA PRO A 463 -14.98 2.34 -14.63
C PRO A 463 -14.84 1.16 -15.62
N SER A 464 -15.92 0.46 -15.98
CA SER A 464 -15.83 -0.67 -16.91
C SER A 464 -15.48 -0.21 -18.33
N LEU A 465 -14.77 -1.05 -19.08
CA LEU A 465 -14.45 -0.77 -20.49
C LEU A 465 -15.71 -0.54 -21.33
N ALA A 466 -16.75 -1.34 -21.10
CA ALA A 466 -18.03 -1.20 -21.81
C ALA A 466 -18.69 0.16 -21.57
N ALA A 467 -18.68 0.66 -20.33
CA ALA A 467 -19.26 1.96 -20.00
C ALA A 467 -18.45 3.13 -20.57
N LEU A 468 -17.12 2.98 -20.68
CA LEU A 468 -16.24 4.02 -21.20
C LEU A 468 -16.11 4.01 -22.73
N ALA A 469 -16.49 2.91 -23.40
CA ALA A 469 -16.40 2.81 -24.87
C ALA A 469 -17.19 3.91 -25.61
N PRO A 470 -18.42 4.29 -25.23
CA PRO A 470 -19.12 5.43 -25.84
C PRO A 470 -18.45 6.78 -25.58
N ILE A 471 -17.77 6.92 -24.43
CA ILE A 471 -16.99 8.11 -24.09
C ILE A 471 -15.77 8.19 -25.00
N ALA A 472 -15.05 7.08 -25.17
CA ALA A 472 -13.90 6.95 -26.08
C ALA A 472 -14.26 7.10 -27.58
N ARG A 473 -15.53 7.21 -27.95
CA ARG A 473 -15.95 7.54 -29.33
C ARG A 473 -16.09 9.04 -29.57
N GLN A 474 -16.09 9.84 -28.50
CA GLN A 474 -16.16 11.29 -28.63
C GLN A 474 -14.81 11.83 -29.15
N PRO A 475 -14.81 12.96 -29.89
CA PRO A 475 -13.57 13.63 -30.29
C PRO A 475 -12.63 13.86 -29.10
N LYS A 476 -11.30 13.78 -29.33
CA LYS A 476 -10.31 14.04 -28.28
C LYS A 476 -10.61 15.39 -27.61
N GLY A 477 -10.52 15.42 -26.29
CA GLY A 477 -10.70 16.64 -25.49
C GLY A 477 -10.40 16.41 -24.02
N VAL A 478 -10.37 17.49 -23.26
CA VAL A 478 -10.17 17.49 -21.80
C VAL A 478 -11.51 17.28 -21.10
N VAL A 479 -11.57 16.28 -20.23
CA VAL A 479 -12.79 15.88 -19.53
C VAL A 479 -12.74 16.34 -18.06
N PHE A 480 -13.65 17.24 -17.70
CA PHE A 480 -13.94 17.57 -16.32
C PHE A 480 -14.84 16.48 -15.71
N SER A 481 -14.38 15.83 -14.65
CA SER A 481 -15.10 14.71 -14.02
C SER A 481 -14.76 14.60 -12.53
N PHE A 482 -15.32 13.61 -11.86
CA PHE A 482 -14.89 13.24 -10.51
C PHE A 482 -13.43 12.79 -10.55
N ILE A 483 -12.65 13.22 -9.54
CA ILE A 483 -11.23 12.87 -9.43
C ILE A 483 -10.99 11.35 -9.50
N ASP A 484 -11.88 10.53 -8.92
CA ASP A 484 -11.72 9.08 -8.89
C ASP A 484 -11.87 8.41 -10.28
N LEU A 485 -12.49 9.11 -11.25
CA LEU A 485 -12.64 8.61 -12.62
C LEU A 485 -11.48 8.99 -13.53
N GLY A 486 -10.74 10.05 -13.20
CA GLY A 486 -9.65 10.57 -14.03
C GLY A 486 -8.61 9.51 -14.43
N PRO A 487 -8.03 8.74 -13.48
CA PRO A 487 -7.05 7.69 -13.79
C PRO A 487 -7.59 6.65 -14.78
N ARG A 488 -8.84 6.21 -14.60
CA ARG A 488 -9.44 5.22 -15.48
C ARG A 488 -9.71 5.80 -16.88
N LEU A 489 -10.13 7.06 -16.95
CA LEU A 489 -10.41 7.76 -18.21
C LEU A 489 -9.15 7.85 -19.07
N ILE A 490 -8.01 8.28 -18.50
CA ILE A 490 -6.77 8.42 -19.28
C ILE A 490 -6.19 7.05 -19.69
N VAL A 491 -6.39 6.00 -18.91
CA VAL A 491 -5.91 4.66 -19.28
C VAL A 491 -6.74 4.03 -20.38
N THR A 492 -8.04 4.27 -20.42
CA THR A 492 -8.93 3.50 -21.32
C THR A 492 -9.41 4.27 -22.53
N THR A 493 -9.16 5.58 -22.57
CA THR A 493 -9.59 6.46 -23.65
C THR A 493 -8.42 7.33 -24.12
N HIS A 494 -8.60 8.04 -25.23
CA HIS A 494 -7.67 9.05 -25.75
C HIS A 494 -7.86 10.44 -25.13
N HIS A 495 -8.84 10.61 -24.23
CA HIS A 495 -9.13 11.87 -23.56
C HIS A 495 -8.14 12.18 -22.45
N ASP A 496 -7.96 13.47 -22.17
CA ASP A 496 -7.22 13.93 -21.01
C ASP A 496 -8.20 14.25 -19.88
N ALA A 497 -7.74 14.19 -18.63
CA ALA A 497 -8.56 14.49 -17.46
C ALA A 497 -7.97 15.69 -16.71
N ILE A 498 -8.72 16.26 -15.79
CA ILE A 498 -8.24 17.37 -14.95
C ILE A 498 -7.41 16.92 -13.74
N GLY A 499 -7.43 15.63 -13.40
CA GLY A 499 -6.69 15.08 -12.27
C GLY A 499 -7.22 13.75 -11.76
N GLY A 500 -6.56 13.24 -10.72
CA GLY A 500 -6.95 12.07 -9.93
C GLY A 500 -6.81 12.30 -8.42
N PRO A 501 -7.18 11.32 -7.56
CA PRO A 501 -7.18 11.45 -6.11
C PRO A 501 -5.77 11.34 -5.50
N TYR A 502 -4.85 12.19 -5.95
CA TYR A 502 -3.45 12.22 -5.53
C TYR A 502 -3.17 13.55 -4.84
N HIS A 503 -2.50 13.53 -3.70
CA HIS A 503 -2.27 14.75 -2.90
C HIS A 503 -1.50 15.85 -3.66
N ARG A 504 -0.67 15.49 -4.64
CA ARG A 504 0.00 16.45 -5.54
C ARG A 504 -0.94 17.11 -6.57
N ASN A 505 -2.18 16.66 -6.66
CA ASN A 505 -3.25 17.25 -7.47
C ASN A 505 -4.14 18.19 -6.63
N ASP A 506 -3.63 18.68 -5.50
CA ASP A 506 -4.32 19.53 -4.51
C ASP A 506 -5.29 20.54 -5.15
N ARG A 507 -4.80 21.36 -6.09
CA ARG A 507 -5.60 22.37 -6.78
C ARG A 507 -6.77 21.77 -7.55
N ALA A 508 -6.51 20.77 -8.39
CA ALA A 508 -7.55 20.10 -9.18
C ALA A 508 -8.59 19.40 -8.31
N ILE A 509 -8.16 18.80 -7.20
CA ILE A 509 -9.07 18.20 -6.22
C ILE A 509 -9.98 19.27 -5.61
N ALA A 510 -9.41 20.36 -5.09
CA ALA A 510 -10.18 21.45 -4.50
C ALA A 510 -11.16 22.07 -5.51
N ASP A 511 -10.72 22.29 -6.75
CA ASP A 511 -11.53 22.91 -7.79
C ASP A 511 -12.67 22.01 -8.27
N VAL A 512 -12.47 20.69 -8.39
CA VAL A 512 -13.57 19.73 -8.62
C VAL A 512 -14.58 19.77 -7.50
N MET A 513 -14.09 19.75 -6.26
CA MET A 513 -14.91 19.77 -5.06
C MET A 513 -15.74 21.06 -4.96
N LYS A 514 -15.18 22.21 -5.36
CA LYS A 514 -15.88 23.50 -5.44
C LYS A 514 -16.86 23.55 -6.60
N ALA A 515 -16.45 23.15 -7.80
CA ALA A 515 -17.29 23.23 -9.00
C ALA A 515 -18.60 22.44 -8.83
N PHE A 516 -18.56 21.23 -8.28
CA PHE A 516 -19.77 20.41 -8.12
C PHE A 516 -20.67 20.84 -6.95
N ARG A 517 -20.11 21.43 -5.88
CA ARG A 517 -20.88 21.92 -4.71
C ARG A 517 -21.37 23.36 -4.87
N GLY A 518 -20.66 24.17 -5.65
CA GLY A 518 -20.90 25.59 -5.86
C GLY A 518 -22.12 25.89 -6.74
N ASP A 519 -22.28 27.17 -7.09
CA ASP A 519 -23.27 27.59 -8.06
C ASP A 519 -22.80 27.39 -9.52
N GLU A 520 -23.72 27.62 -10.47
CA GLU A 520 -23.42 27.50 -11.90
C GLU A 520 -22.28 28.41 -12.35
N ALA A 521 -22.21 29.64 -11.83
CA ALA A 521 -21.22 30.62 -12.24
C ALA A 521 -19.81 30.21 -11.79
N GLN A 522 -19.67 29.69 -10.58
CA GLN A 522 -18.43 29.11 -10.06
C GLN A 522 -18.04 27.88 -10.86
N ALA A 523 -18.97 26.97 -11.13
CA ALA A 523 -18.70 25.79 -11.92
C ALA A 523 -18.21 26.16 -13.33
N ARG A 524 -18.88 27.10 -14.01
CA ARG A 524 -18.47 27.58 -15.33
C ARG A 524 -17.06 28.15 -15.33
N ARG A 525 -16.73 29.03 -14.37
CA ARG A 525 -15.38 29.62 -14.26
C ARG A 525 -14.31 28.53 -14.08
N ILE A 526 -14.55 27.56 -13.20
CA ILE A 526 -13.59 26.49 -12.94
C ILE A 526 -13.45 25.59 -14.18
N ILE A 527 -14.55 25.06 -14.72
CA ILE A 527 -14.54 24.11 -15.84
C ILE A 527 -13.87 24.72 -17.08
N THR A 528 -14.19 25.98 -17.39
CA THR A 528 -13.56 26.70 -18.52
C THR A 528 -12.10 27.07 -18.25
N GLY A 529 -11.72 27.36 -17.00
CA GLY A 529 -10.34 27.62 -16.59
C GLY A 529 -9.40 26.42 -16.78
N TYR A 530 -9.95 25.20 -16.69
CA TYR A 530 -9.24 23.96 -17.05
C TYR A 530 -9.21 23.67 -18.56
N GLY A 531 -9.78 24.55 -19.39
CA GLY A 531 -9.91 24.33 -20.83
C GLY A 531 -10.73 23.07 -21.17
N SER A 532 -11.66 22.68 -20.29
CA SER A 532 -12.41 21.43 -20.46
C SER A 532 -13.35 21.51 -21.65
N ASP A 533 -13.32 20.48 -22.50
CA ASP A 533 -14.22 20.33 -23.65
C ASP A 533 -15.48 19.56 -23.28
N TYR A 534 -15.40 18.75 -22.22
CA TYR A 534 -16.49 17.91 -21.75
C TYR A 534 -16.65 17.97 -20.24
N LEU A 535 -17.90 17.87 -19.79
CA LEU A 535 -18.26 17.53 -18.42
C LEU A 535 -18.80 16.10 -18.41
N LEU A 536 -18.25 15.22 -17.58
CA LEU A 536 -18.66 13.84 -17.43
C LEU A 536 -19.02 13.56 -15.96
N VAL A 537 -20.19 12.98 -15.72
CA VAL A 537 -20.59 12.53 -14.39
C VAL A 537 -21.13 11.11 -14.44
N CYS A 538 -20.90 10.36 -13.36
CA CYS A 538 -21.51 9.05 -13.14
C CYS A 538 -22.49 9.12 -11.95
N PRO A 539 -23.80 9.20 -12.20
CA PRO A 539 -24.79 9.23 -11.13
C PRO A 539 -24.65 8.04 -10.16
N ASN A 540 -24.85 8.33 -8.88
CA ASN A 540 -24.75 7.36 -7.77
C ASN A 540 -23.35 6.81 -7.46
N MET A 541 -22.27 7.25 -8.12
CA MET A 541 -20.93 6.98 -7.56
C MET A 541 -20.78 7.54 -6.15
N SER A 542 -19.86 6.99 -5.36
CA SER A 542 -19.63 7.45 -3.98
C SER A 542 -19.41 8.96 -3.90
N THR A 543 -18.68 9.54 -4.84
CA THR A 543 -18.37 10.97 -4.89
C THR A 543 -19.61 11.80 -5.27
N ALA A 544 -20.46 11.28 -6.15
CA ALA A 544 -21.75 11.90 -6.48
C ALA A 544 -22.70 11.96 -5.28
N THR A 545 -22.75 10.92 -4.44
CA THR A 545 -23.63 10.93 -3.27
C THR A 545 -23.20 11.94 -2.22
N ILE A 546 -21.90 12.21 -2.10
CA ILE A 546 -21.36 13.28 -1.25
C ILE A 546 -21.89 14.64 -1.73
N PHE A 547 -21.78 14.94 -3.03
CA PHE A 547 -22.27 16.22 -3.57
C PHE A 547 -23.78 16.40 -3.37
N MET A 548 -24.57 15.35 -3.60
CA MET A 548 -26.01 15.41 -3.35
C MET A 548 -26.36 15.59 -1.87
N SER A 549 -25.61 14.97 -0.97
CA SER A 549 -25.88 15.03 0.47
C SER A 549 -25.54 16.40 1.05
N GLU A 550 -24.49 17.06 0.55
CA GLU A 550 -23.96 18.28 1.17
C GLU A 550 -24.40 19.55 0.45
N ALA A 551 -24.56 19.47 -0.87
CA ALA A 551 -24.95 20.59 -1.72
C ALA A 551 -26.06 20.16 -2.69
N PRO A 552 -27.24 19.76 -2.20
CA PRO A 552 -28.36 19.29 -3.05
C PRO A 552 -28.87 20.33 -4.06
N ASN A 553 -28.55 21.61 -3.83
CA ASN A 553 -28.86 22.73 -4.72
C ASN A 553 -27.62 23.31 -5.43
N GLY A 554 -26.43 22.74 -5.18
CA GLY A 554 -25.22 23.05 -5.92
C GLY A 554 -25.29 22.54 -7.36
N PHE A 555 -24.27 22.87 -8.14
CA PHE A 555 -24.20 22.62 -9.58
C PHE A 555 -24.48 21.15 -9.94
N TYR A 556 -23.87 20.19 -9.23
CA TYR A 556 -24.14 18.77 -9.46
C TYR A 556 -25.63 18.43 -9.25
N GLY A 557 -26.22 18.92 -8.15
CA GLY A 557 -27.62 18.67 -7.83
C GLY A 557 -28.59 19.30 -8.84
N GLN A 558 -28.23 20.44 -9.43
CA GLN A 558 -29.00 21.07 -10.49
C GLN A 558 -28.94 20.26 -11.79
N LEU A 559 -27.77 19.75 -12.18
CA LEU A 559 -27.63 18.84 -13.33
C LEU A 559 -28.44 17.55 -13.18
N MET A 560 -28.54 17.01 -11.95
CA MET A 560 -29.35 15.82 -11.67
C MET A 560 -30.85 16.09 -11.67
N LYS A 561 -31.26 17.37 -11.54
CA LYS A 561 -32.65 17.85 -11.68
C LYS A 561 -32.93 18.35 -13.10
N ASP A 562 -32.07 18.01 -14.06
CA ASP A 562 -32.15 18.38 -15.48
C ASP A 562 -32.20 19.90 -15.73
N LYS A 563 -31.65 20.69 -14.79
CA LYS A 563 -31.40 22.13 -14.97
C LYS A 563 -30.03 22.31 -15.62
N ILE A 564 -30.00 22.21 -16.95
CA ILE A 564 -28.76 22.27 -17.74
C ILE A 564 -28.52 23.71 -18.22
N PRO A 565 -27.38 24.33 -17.88
CA PRO A 565 -27.03 25.65 -18.37
C PRO A 565 -26.84 25.72 -19.89
N ALA A 566 -27.01 26.91 -20.47
CA ALA A 566 -26.84 27.14 -21.91
C ALA A 566 -25.42 26.87 -22.44
N TRP A 567 -24.40 26.89 -21.57
CA TRP A 567 -23.00 26.59 -21.95
C TRP A 567 -22.67 25.09 -21.91
N LEU A 568 -23.65 24.23 -21.61
CA LEU A 568 -23.52 22.77 -21.64
C LEU A 568 -24.50 22.14 -22.63
N GLU A 569 -23.96 21.60 -23.72
CA GLU A 569 -24.73 20.87 -24.72
C GLU A 569 -24.72 19.37 -24.40
N PRO A 570 -25.87 18.70 -24.20
CA PRO A 570 -25.90 17.27 -23.91
C PRO A 570 -25.28 16.41 -25.03
N VAL A 571 -24.42 15.46 -24.66
CA VAL A 571 -23.89 14.46 -25.58
C VAL A 571 -24.81 13.23 -25.54
N GLN A 572 -25.32 12.82 -26.70
CA GLN A 572 -26.16 11.62 -26.77
C GLN A 572 -25.33 10.37 -26.51
N LEU A 573 -25.59 9.71 -25.39
CA LEU A 573 -25.02 8.41 -25.04
C LEU A 573 -26.07 7.30 -25.21
N PRO A 574 -25.66 6.02 -25.29
CA PRO A 574 -26.59 4.89 -25.25
C PRO A 574 -27.52 4.97 -24.04
N ALA A 575 -28.77 4.54 -24.19
CA ALA A 575 -29.79 4.65 -23.14
C ALA A 575 -29.41 3.88 -21.86
N ASP A 576 -28.59 2.84 -21.97
CA ASP A 576 -28.09 2.06 -20.84
C ASP A 576 -26.78 2.60 -20.25
N SER A 577 -26.22 3.68 -20.81
CA SER A 577 -25.01 4.32 -20.31
C SER A 577 -25.16 4.71 -18.84
N PRO A 578 -24.19 4.36 -17.97
CA PRO A 578 -24.22 4.81 -16.58
C PRO A 578 -23.72 6.25 -16.42
N PHE A 579 -23.30 6.90 -17.51
CA PHE A 579 -22.77 8.25 -17.52
C PHE A 579 -23.79 9.25 -18.06
N ARG A 580 -23.67 10.50 -17.60
CA ARG A 580 -24.19 11.68 -18.30
C ARG A 580 -23.00 12.54 -18.73
N MET A 581 -23.02 13.02 -19.96
CA MET A 581 -21.92 13.78 -20.56
C MET A 581 -22.47 15.00 -21.30
N TRP A 582 -21.76 16.12 -21.19
CA TRP A 582 -22.06 17.36 -21.89
C TRP A 582 -20.80 17.90 -22.56
N ARG A 583 -20.95 18.54 -23.71
CA ARG A 583 -19.93 19.35 -24.37
C ARG A 583 -19.99 20.76 -23.81
N VAL A 584 -18.83 21.34 -23.53
CA VAL A 584 -18.70 22.73 -23.08
C VAL A 584 -18.74 23.63 -24.31
N VAL A 585 -19.74 24.50 -24.39
CA VAL A 585 -19.88 25.52 -25.44
C VAL A 585 -19.17 26.79 -25.00
N ARG A 586 -18.25 27.29 -25.82
CA ARG A 586 -17.39 28.45 -25.51
C ARG A 586 -18.01 29.75 -25.98
#